data_AF-A0A2G8JYK5-F1
#
_entry.id   AF-A0A2G8JYK5-F1
#
_cell.length_a   1.000
_cell.length_b   1.000
_cell.length_c   1.000
_cell.angle_alpha   90.00
_cell.angle_beta   90.00
_cell.angle_gamma   90.00
#
_symmetry.space_group_name_H-M   'P 1'
#
loop_
_entity.id
_entity.type
_entity.pdbx_description
1 polymer ?
#
loop_
_entity_poly.entity_id
_entity_poly.type
_entity_poly.pdbx_seq_one_letter_code
_entity_poly.pdbx_strand_id
1 'polypeptide(L)' 'MVFIHGGGFTVGSGSDFPYNPLPLVFLGDVILVTLNYRLNIFGFLSTGDEIIPPNQALTDQRLALKWVNENIEGTIM' A
#
# COMPACT_ATOMS: atom_id res chain seq x y z
N MET A 1 1.75 -11.59 3.62
CA MET A 1 2.28 -10.37 4.27
C MET A 1 2.04 -9.19 3.34
N VAL A 2 1.54 -8.06 3.86
CA VAL A 2 1.33 -6.83 3.08
C VAL A 2 2.36 -5.79 3.49
N PHE A 3 3.10 -5.25 2.53
CA PHE A 3 4.11 -4.21 2.76
C PHE A 3 3.65 -2.87 2.18
N ILE A 4 3.72 -1.83 3.01
CA ILE A 4 3.44 -0.44 2.64
C ILE A 4 4.75 0.32 2.70
N HIS A 5 5.19 0.87 1.57
CA HIS A 5 6.45 1.60 1.52
C HIS A 5 6.40 2.87 2.39
N GLY A 6 7.56 3.20 2.97
CA GLY A 6 7.78 4.46 3.68
C GLY A 6 8.00 5.63 2.71
N GLY A 7 8.75 6.64 3.16
CA GLY A 7 9.02 7.85 2.37
C GLY A 7 8.29 9.10 2.86
N GLY A 8 7.90 9.12 4.15
CA GLY A 8 7.36 10.31 4.80
C GLY A 8 6.09 10.87 4.17
N PHE A 9 5.31 10.01 3.49
CA PHE A 9 4.13 10.38 2.71
C PHE A 9 4.38 11.29 1.49
N THR A 10 5.63 11.54 1.13
CA THR A 10 5.99 12.44 0.02
C THR A 10 6.54 11.72 -1.20
N VAL A 11 7.19 10.56 -0.98
CA VAL A 11 7.84 9.76 -2.02
C VAL A 11 7.66 8.27 -1.77
N GLY A 12 7.93 7.48 -2.81
CA GLY A 12 8.01 6.02 -2.77
C GLY A 12 7.01 5.33 -3.69
N SER A 13 7.14 4.02 -3.81
CA SER A 13 6.28 3.17 -4.64
C SER A 13 6.18 1.76 -4.06
N GLY A 14 5.07 1.06 -4.34
CA GLY A 14 4.95 -0.38 -4.10
C GLY A 14 5.90 -1.22 -4.96
N SER A 15 6.48 -0.62 -6.00
CA SER A 15 7.55 -1.20 -6.81
C SER A 15 8.94 -0.74 -6.37
N ASP A 16 9.07 -0.01 -5.27
CA ASP A 16 10.40 0.31 -4.76
C ASP A 16 11.06 -0.99 -4.30
N PHE A 17 12.17 -1.33 -4.96
CA PHE A 17 12.95 -2.54 -4.72
C PHE A 17 14.23 -2.35 -3.88
N PRO A 18 14.42 -1.34 -2.98
CA PRO A 18 15.61 -1.30 -2.15
C PRO A 18 15.69 -2.53 -1.20
N TYR A 19 14.61 -3.30 -1.07
CA TYR A 19 14.55 -4.57 -0.37
C TYR A 19 14.18 -5.68 -1.37
N ASN A 20 15.16 -6.43 -1.86
CA ASN A 20 14.90 -7.61 -2.70
C ASN A 20 13.93 -8.55 -1.96
N PRO A 21 12.71 -8.81 -2.48
CA PRO A 21 11.71 -9.60 -1.77
C PRO A 21 11.97 -11.10 -1.85
N LEU A 22 12.86 -11.56 -2.74
CA LEU A 22 13.05 -12.99 -3.04
C LEU A 22 13.44 -13.80 -1.80
N PRO A 23 14.42 -13.39 -0.96
CA PRO A 23 14.76 -14.18 0.23
C PRO A 23 13.58 -14.31 1.19
N LEU A 24 12.77 -13.27 1.33
CA LEU A 24 11.62 -13.27 2.24
C LEU A 24 10.49 -14.18 1.74
N VAL A 25 10.18 -14.12 0.44
CA VAL A 25 9.17 -14.96 -0.19
C VAL A 25 9.60 -16.42 -0.18
N PHE A 26 10.84 -16.72 -0.59
CA PHE A 26 11.32 -18.11 -0.71
C PHE A 26 11.64 -18.78 0.63
N LEU A 27 12.33 -18.08 1.55
CA LEU A 27 12.73 -18.67 2.83
C LEU A 27 11.61 -18.61 3.86
N GLY A 28 10.73 -17.60 3.76
CA GLY A 28 9.63 -17.38 4.69
C GLY A 28 8.36 -18.15 4.34
N ASP A 29 8.27 -18.72 3.13
CA ASP A 29 7.06 -19.36 2.60
C ASP A 29 5.83 -18.45 2.74
N VAL A 30 5.96 -17.21 2.23
CA VAL A 30 4.91 -16.19 2.32
C VAL A 30 4.60 -15.57 0.97
N ILE A 31 3.32 -15.28 0.74
CA ILE A 31 2.90 -14.36 -0.32
C ILE A 31 3.19 -12.93 0.15
N LEU A 32 4.02 -12.20 -0.61
CA LEU A 32 4.24 -10.77 -0.43
C LEU A 32 3.31 -9.98 -1.35
N VAL A 33 2.54 -9.07 -0.76
CA VAL A 33 1.78 -8.06 -1.51
C VAL A 33 2.35 -6.68 -1.21
N THR A 34 2.65 -5.91 -2.26
CA THR A 34 2.98 -4.49 -2.16
C THR A 34 1.87 -3.65 -2.81
N LEU A 35 1.77 -2.38 -2.43
CA LEU A 35 0.73 -1.50 -2.94
C LEU A 35 1.23 -0.07 -3.13
N ASN A 36 0.55 0.65 -4.02
CA ASN A 36 0.69 2.10 -4.15
C ASN A 36 -0.43 2.79 -3.37
N TYR A 37 -0.12 3.93 -2.78
CA TYR A 37 -1.10 4.85 -2.21
C TYR A 37 -0.74 6.27 -2.65
N ARG A 38 -1.73 7.18 -2.66
CA ARG A 38 -1.46 8.57 -3.05
C ARG A 38 -0.49 9.24 -2.10
N LEU A 39 0.38 10.09 -2.65
CA LEU A 39 1.43 10.81 -1.91
C LEU A 39 1.22 12.32 -1.98
N ASN A 40 1.87 13.02 -1.06
CA ASN A 40 1.93 14.48 -0.99
C ASN A 40 0.52 15.10 -1.04
N ILE A 41 0.36 16.22 -1.74
CA ILE A 41 -0.92 16.92 -1.91
C ILE A 41 -2.02 16.01 -2.47
N PHE A 42 -1.70 15.02 -3.30
CA PHE A 42 -2.70 14.11 -3.86
C PHE A 42 -3.26 13.13 -2.81
N GLY A 43 -2.49 12.83 -1.77
CA GLY A 43 -2.89 11.91 -0.70
C GLY A 43 -3.41 12.58 0.57
N PHE A 44 -3.00 13.83 0.82
CA PHE A 44 -3.18 14.47 2.12
C PHE A 44 -3.72 15.91 2.06
N LEU A 45 -4.03 16.44 0.87
CA LEU A 45 -4.77 17.71 0.78
C LEU A 45 -6.12 17.58 1.49
N SER A 46 -6.48 18.61 2.24
CA SER A 46 -7.81 18.80 2.77
C SER A 46 -8.16 20.28 2.80
N THR A 47 -9.43 20.59 2.55
CA THR A 47 -10.02 21.92 2.68
C THR A 47 -10.57 22.20 4.08
N GLY A 48 -10.56 21.23 4.99
CA GLY A 48 -11.15 21.35 6.33
C GLY A 48 -12.67 21.25 6.35
N ASP A 49 -13.29 20.98 5.20
CA ASP A 49 -14.71 20.69 5.02
C ASP A 49 -14.90 19.32 4.33
N GLU A 50 -16.13 18.98 3.97
CA GLU A 50 -16.46 17.69 3.35
C GLU A 50 -16.08 17.59 1.86
N ILE A 51 -15.70 18.70 1.21
CA ILE A 51 -15.42 18.71 -0.24
C ILE A 51 -14.11 17.97 -0.53
N ILE A 52 -13.05 18.25 0.25
CA ILE A 52 -11.78 17.52 0.19
C ILE A 52 -11.46 16.96 1.59
N PRO A 53 -11.92 15.74 1.89
CA PRO A 53 -11.68 15.11 3.17
C PRO A 53 -10.19 14.76 3.34
N PRO A 54 -9.64 14.82 4.56
CA PRO A 54 -8.25 14.49 4.82
C PRO A 54 -7.97 12.99 4.61
N ASN A 55 -6.69 12.63 4.58
CA ASN A 55 -6.22 11.23 4.66
C ASN A 55 -6.72 10.32 3.53
N GLN A 56 -6.86 10.87 2.33
CA GLN A 56 -7.19 10.12 1.11
C GLN A 56 -6.20 8.98 0.86
N ALA A 57 -4.91 9.19 1.12
CA ALA A 57 -3.87 8.16 1.09
C ALA A 57 -4.13 6.99 2.05
N LEU A 58 -4.60 7.27 3.27
CA LEU A 58 -4.94 6.21 4.24
C LEU A 58 -6.20 5.45 3.82
N THR A 59 -7.12 6.13 3.12
CA THR A 59 -8.27 5.48 2.49
C THR A 59 -7.82 4.52 1.39
N ASP A 60 -6.83 4.89 0.58
CA ASP A 60 -6.25 4.00 -0.43
C ASP A 60 -5.65 2.75 0.23
N GLN A 61 -4.86 2.92 1.30
CA GLN A 61 -4.27 1.80 2.04
C GLN A 61 -5.37 0.88 2.62
N ARG A 62 -6.42 1.44 3.21
CA ARG A 62 -7.56 0.66 3.73
C ARG A 62 -8.27 -0.13 2.63
N LEU A 63 -8.50 0.49 1.48
CA LEU A 63 -9.15 -0.16 0.33
C LEU A 63 -8.28 -1.26 -0.26
N ALA A 64 -6.97 -1.04 -0.36
CA ALA A 64 -6.03 -2.06 -0.81
C ALA A 64 -5.97 -3.25 0.16
N LEU A 65 -5.95 -3.00 1.48
CA LEU A 65 -6.01 -4.08 2.49
C LEU A 65 -7.33 -4.87 2.40
N LYS A 66 -8.45 -4.18 2.18
CA LYS A 66 -9.74 -4.83 1.94
C LYS A 66 -9.68 -5.71 0.68
N TRP A 67 -9.15 -5.18 -0.42
CA TRP A 67 -8.98 -5.94 -1.66
C TRP A 67 -8.12 -7.18 -1.45
N VAL A 68 -6.99 -7.06 -0.74
CA VAL A 68 -6.15 -8.22 -0.41
C VAL A 68 -6.95 -9.25 0.39
N ASN A 69 -7.68 -8.84 1.42
CA ASN A 69 -8.49 -9.76 2.21
C ASN A 69 -9.56 -10.50 1.38
N GLU A 70 -10.17 -9.81 0.41
CA GLU A 70 -11.21 -10.38 -0.46
C GLU A 70 -10.66 -11.27 -1.59
N ASN A 71 -9.38 -11.13 -1.97
CA ASN A 71 -8.85 -11.73 -3.20
C ASN A 71 -7.63 -12.66 -3.01
N ILE A 72 -6.92 -12.57 -1.88
CA ILE A 72 -5.61 -13.25 -1.73
C ILE A 72 -5.71 -14.78 -1.81
N GLU A 73 -6.87 -15.36 -1.48
CA GLU A 73 -7.13 -16.79 -1.60
C GLU A 73 -6.98 -17.30 -3.05
N GLY A 74 -7.42 -16.51 -4.05
CA GLY A 74 -7.33 -16.88 -5.46
C GLY A 74 -5.91 -16.86 -6.04
N THR A 75 -4.91 -16.46 -5.25
CA THR A 75 -3.49 -16.47 -5.64
C THR A 75 -2.83 -17.83 -5.39
N ILE A 76 -3.49 -18.72 -4.63
CA ILE A 76 -3.03 -20.08 -4.32
C ILE A 76 -3.70 -21.06 -5.29
N MET A 77 -3.20 -21.13 -6.54
CA MET A 77 -3.46 -22.24 -7.46
C MET A 77 -2.16 -22.71 -8.11
#